data_AF-A0A7C4DHW0-F1
#
_entry.id   AF-A0A7C4DHW0-F1
#
_cell.length_a   1.000
_cell.length_b   1.000
_cell.length_c   1.000
_cell.angle_alpha   90.00
_cell.angle_beta   90.00
_cell.angle_gamma   90.00
#
_symmetry.space_group_name_H-M   'P 1'
#
loop_
_entity.id
_entity.type
_entity.pdbx_description
1 polymer ?
#
loop_
_entity_poly.entity_id
_entity_poly.type
_entity_poly.pdbx_seq_one_letter_code
_entity_poly.pdbx_strand_id
1 'polypeptide(L)'
;MASCVEPVEIWRPSEALSERVGRLRAEYFSFRDRPFKNEVRAYSTGEPDDILFSPHHWGVAPEVFIFAKSFQDVLLASAERVGLPPGFWNLSLPERRAAFFAAVIRQHLPVSILDGELIVGSYFNTALSKTLTKTEAKRWRKLEKKYYRKNLLLNVAGIGNTGAIPGHLIPDYPTAVREGFKGLVERFKAQLPGADPAKAATLRAMIAACEAVPDFTARYADLAEKLAADAPPDRAAELKAIAARCRKVPWLPAETFAEALQSLWFTHMLVMAAESYPGPGLSPGRVDQYLYPYYRA
;
A
#
# COMPACT_ATOMS: atom_id res chain seq x y z
N MET A 1 -10.83 35.73 -36.87
CA MET A 1 -11.10 34.34 -36.43
C MET A 1 -9.77 33.63 -36.32
N ALA A 2 -9.28 33.39 -35.11
CA ALA A 2 -8.03 32.66 -34.92
C ALA A 2 -8.28 31.19 -35.30
N SER A 3 -7.55 30.67 -36.28
CA SER A 3 -7.58 29.26 -36.65
C SER A 3 -6.98 28.45 -35.51
N CYS A 4 -7.78 27.62 -34.84
CA CYS A 4 -7.23 26.57 -33.99
C CYS A 4 -6.35 25.67 -34.88
N VAL A 5 -5.07 25.58 -34.54
CA VAL A 5 -4.14 24.61 -35.12
C VAL A 5 -4.67 23.21 -34.79
N GLU A 6 -4.66 22.29 -35.76
CA GLU A 6 -5.02 20.90 -35.50
C GLU A 6 -4.15 20.36 -34.35
N PRO A 7 -4.75 19.62 -33.38
CA PRO A 7 -4.01 19.09 -32.26
C PRO A 7 -2.93 18.13 -32.78
N VAL A 8 -1.66 18.52 -32.58
CA VAL A 8 -0.52 17.65 -32.85
C VAL A 8 -0.57 16.51 -31.83
N GLU A 9 -0.58 15.27 -32.31
CA GLU A 9 -0.52 14.10 -31.43
C GLU A 9 0.90 13.98 -30.85
N ILE A 10 1.11 14.57 -29.66
CA ILE A 10 2.43 14.71 -29.03
C ILE A 10 2.93 13.37 -28.45
N TRP A 11 2.04 12.41 -28.21
CA TRP A 11 2.39 11.10 -27.67
C TRP A 11 1.35 10.03 -28.02
N ARG A 12 1.82 8.93 -28.60
CA ARG A 12 1.02 7.72 -28.90
C ARG A 12 1.72 6.47 -28.35
N PRO A 13 0.99 5.42 -27.95
CA PRO A 13 1.61 4.14 -27.61
C PRO A 13 2.36 3.56 -28.82
N SER A 14 3.34 2.69 -28.56
CA SER A 14 4.01 1.95 -29.63
C SER A 14 3.01 1.07 -30.40
N GLU A 15 3.12 1.05 -31.72
CA GLU A 15 2.35 0.13 -32.57
C GLU A 15 2.76 -1.34 -32.35
N ALA A 16 3.92 -1.58 -31.70
CA ALA A 16 4.44 -2.90 -31.39
C ALA A 16 4.01 -3.43 -30.01
N LEU A 17 3.04 -2.80 -29.33
CA LEU A 17 2.51 -3.36 -28.09
C LEU A 17 1.87 -4.73 -28.37
N SER A 18 2.17 -5.71 -27.52
CA SER A 18 1.44 -6.98 -27.56
C SER A 18 -0.04 -6.74 -27.25
N GLU A 19 -0.91 -7.61 -27.76
CA GLU A 19 -2.36 -7.52 -27.54
C GLU A 19 -2.70 -7.41 -26.04
N ARG A 20 -2.04 -8.22 -25.20
CA ARG A 20 -2.16 -8.18 -23.72
C ARG A 20 -1.85 -6.79 -23.16
N VAL A 21 -0.70 -6.21 -23.53
CA VAL A 21 -0.26 -4.92 -22.99
C VAL A 21 -1.17 -3.80 -23.51
N GLY A 22 -1.59 -3.87 -24.78
CA GLY A 22 -2.57 -2.95 -25.36
C GLY A 22 -3.89 -2.96 -24.59
N ARG A 23 -4.41 -4.15 -24.26
CA ARG A 23 -5.63 -4.34 -23.47
C ARG A 23 -5.51 -3.78 -22.05
N LEU A 24 -4.47 -4.16 -21.30
CA LEU A 24 -4.24 -3.65 -19.94
C LEU A 24 -4.04 -2.12 -19.93
N ARG A 25 -3.40 -1.56 -20.95
CA ARG A 25 -3.29 -0.11 -21.12
C ARG A 25 -4.65 0.53 -21.38
N ALA A 26 -5.47 -0.03 -22.27
CA ALA A 26 -6.82 0.47 -22.51
C ALA A 26 -7.66 0.42 -21.22
N GLU A 27 -7.54 -0.66 -20.45
CA GLU A 27 -8.17 -0.80 -19.14
C GLU A 27 -7.70 0.28 -18.15
N TYR A 28 -6.39 0.57 -18.11
CA TYR A 28 -5.84 1.65 -17.28
C TYR A 28 -6.52 3.00 -17.55
N PHE A 29 -6.76 3.34 -18.83
CA PHE A 29 -7.41 4.59 -19.25
C PHE A 29 -8.95 4.54 -19.26
N SER A 30 -9.57 3.38 -19.04
CA SER A 30 -11.03 3.22 -18.97
C SER A 30 -11.62 3.56 -17.58
N PHE A 31 -11.10 4.61 -16.93
CA PHE A 31 -11.37 4.93 -15.53
C PHE A 31 -12.87 5.11 -15.17
N ARG A 32 -13.73 5.44 -16.14
CA ARG A 32 -15.18 5.60 -15.92
C ARG A 32 -15.88 4.26 -15.76
N ASP A 33 -15.51 3.30 -16.62
CA ASP A 33 -16.30 2.10 -16.88
C ASP A 33 -15.68 0.83 -16.27
N ARG A 34 -14.38 0.84 -15.96
CA ARG A 34 -13.72 -0.33 -15.38
C ARG A 34 -14.26 -0.69 -13.99
N PRO A 35 -14.40 -2.00 -13.69
CA PRO A 35 -14.88 -2.46 -12.39
C PRO A 35 -13.86 -2.19 -11.26
N PHE A 36 -12.57 -2.25 -11.58
CA PHE A 36 -11.49 -2.03 -10.62
C PHE A 36 -11.10 -0.55 -10.53
N LYS A 37 -11.20 0.06 -9.34
CA LYS A 37 -10.68 1.41 -9.07
C LYS A 37 -9.88 1.39 -7.77
N ASN A 38 -8.65 1.89 -7.81
CA ASN A 38 -7.78 2.02 -6.62
C ASN A 38 -8.17 3.25 -5.78
N GLU A 39 -9.46 3.38 -5.48
CA GLU A 39 -10.02 4.43 -4.62
C GLU A 39 -9.52 4.25 -3.18
N VAL A 40 -9.53 5.35 -2.41
CA VAL A 40 -9.10 5.32 -1.01
C VAL A 40 -10.06 4.44 -0.22
N ARG A 41 -9.55 3.36 0.39
CA ARG A 41 -10.32 2.50 1.29
C ARG A 41 -10.01 2.81 2.74
N ALA A 42 -11.01 3.31 3.45
CA ALA A 42 -10.87 3.69 4.85
C ALA A 42 -11.20 2.51 5.78
N TYR A 43 -10.37 2.30 6.80
CA TYR A 43 -10.54 1.22 7.78
C TYR A 43 -10.45 1.79 9.19
N SER A 44 -11.49 1.56 10.00
CA SER A 44 -11.63 2.10 11.35
C SER A 44 -11.68 0.98 12.39
N THR A 45 -11.21 1.30 13.60
CA THR A 45 -11.44 0.50 14.82
C THR A 45 -12.93 0.49 15.24
N GLY A 46 -13.71 1.46 14.74
CA GLY A 46 -15.08 1.73 15.16
C GLY A 46 -15.17 2.54 16.47
N GLU A 47 -14.06 2.99 17.02
CA GLU A 47 -14.07 3.88 18.18
C GLU A 47 -14.61 5.27 17.79
N PRO A 48 -15.43 5.93 18.63
CA PRO A 48 -15.99 7.25 18.32
C PRO A 48 -14.94 8.34 18.08
N ASP A 49 -13.76 8.18 18.69
CA ASP A 49 -12.66 9.13 18.62
C ASP A 49 -11.57 8.74 17.60
N ASP A 50 -11.87 7.81 16.69
CA ASP A 50 -10.90 7.33 15.71
C ASP A 50 -10.42 8.44 14.75
N ILE A 51 -9.21 8.29 14.25
CA ILE A 51 -8.55 9.24 13.36
C ILE A 51 -7.89 8.45 12.23
N LEU A 52 -8.39 8.64 11.00
CA LEU A 52 -7.91 7.96 9.79
C LEU A 52 -7.09 8.88 8.89
N PHE A 53 -7.14 10.20 9.10
CA PHE A 53 -6.48 11.19 8.27
C PHE A 53 -5.60 12.14 9.08
N SER A 54 -4.55 12.64 8.44
CA SER A 54 -3.58 13.55 9.03
C SER A 54 -3.28 14.73 8.12
N PRO A 55 -3.87 15.91 8.38
CA PRO A 55 -3.61 17.12 7.62
C PRO A 55 -2.12 17.48 7.55
N HIS A 56 -1.34 17.12 8.58
CA HIS A 56 0.09 17.40 8.60
C HIS A 56 0.92 16.57 7.59
N HIS A 57 0.39 15.47 7.05
CA HIS A 57 1.01 14.79 5.91
C HIS A 57 0.91 15.62 4.62
N TRP A 58 -0.04 16.55 4.57
CA TRP A 58 -0.35 17.37 3.41
C TRP A 58 0.01 18.83 3.63
N GLY A 59 0.75 19.14 4.70
CA GLY A 59 0.96 20.50 5.18
C GLY A 59 1.70 21.43 4.23
N VAL A 60 2.26 20.93 3.14
CA VAL A 60 2.83 21.79 2.10
C VAL A 60 1.87 22.03 0.94
N ALA A 61 0.81 21.22 0.77
CA ALA A 61 -0.18 21.28 -0.31
C ALA A 61 -1.33 22.25 0.01
N PRO A 62 -1.28 23.51 -0.46
CA PRO A 62 -2.28 24.54 -0.18
C PRO A 62 -3.72 24.12 -0.53
N GLU A 63 -3.89 23.39 -1.63
CA GLU A 63 -5.17 22.94 -2.17
C GLU A 63 -5.89 21.94 -1.28
N VAL A 64 -5.17 21.23 -0.41
CA VAL A 64 -5.74 20.21 0.49
C VAL A 64 -6.34 20.83 1.75
N PHE A 65 -5.87 22.01 2.18
CA PHE A 65 -6.25 22.59 3.48
C PHE A 65 -7.75 22.87 3.58
N ILE A 66 -8.34 23.48 2.57
CA ILE A 66 -9.77 23.82 2.60
C ILE A 66 -10.66 22.56 2.72
N PHE A 67 -10.14 21.39 2.34
CA PHE A 67 -10.85 20.12 2.40
C PHE A 67 -10.43 19.20 3.56
N ALA A 68 -9.43 19.58 4.36
CA ALA A 68 -8.84 18.68 5.36
C ALA A 68 -9.88 18.13 6.36
N LYS A 69 -10.80 18.98 6.82
CA LYS A 69 -11.90 18.55 7.71
C LYS A 69 -12.88 17.63 7.00
N SER A 70 -13.26 17.96 5.76
CA SER A 70 -14.12 17.11 4.94
C SER A 70 -13.49 15.74 4.68
N PHE A 71 -12.18 15.67 4.43
CA PHE A 71 -11.47 14.41 4.28
C PHE A 71 -11.51 13.58 5.57
N GLN A 72 -11.30 14.20 6.74
CA GLN A 72 -11.44 13.49 8.02
C GLN A 72 -12.84 12.89 8.19
N ASP A 73 -13.88 13.67 7.91
CA ASP A 73 -15.27 13.25 8.13
C ASP A 73 -15.72 12.20 7.13
N VAL A 74 -15.40 12.39 5.84
CA VAL A 74 -15.76 11.44 4.78
C VAL A 74 -15.04 10.12 4.99
N LEU A 75 -13.74 10.13 5.27
CA LEU A 75 -12.98 8.89 5.49
C LEU A 75 -13.50 8.14 6.70
N LEU A 76 -13.85 8.82 7.79
CA LEU A 76 -14.42 8.16 8.96
C LEU A 76 -15.84 7.62 8.67
N ALA A 77 -16.68 8.39 7.98
CA ALA A 77 -18.04 7.99 7.62
C ALA A 77 -18.08 6.83 6.63
N SER A 78 -17.11 6.73 5.71
CA SER A 78 -16.99 5.65 4.74
C SER A 78 -16.16 4.46 5.24
N ALA A 79 -15.66 4.51 6.48
CA ALA A 79 -14.72 3.51 6.97
C ALA A 79 -15.39 2.16 7.20
N GLU A 80 -14.77 1.11 6.68
CA GLU A 80 -15.10 -0.26 7.07
C GLU A 80 -14.58 -0.52 8.49
N ARG A 81 -15.42 -1.12 9.34
CA ARG A 81 -15.04 -1.47 10.71
C ARG A 81 -14.22 -2.76 10.72
N VAL A 82 -13.05 -2.71 11.33
CA VAL A 82 -12.13 -3.85 11.48
C VAL A 82 -12.30 -4.45 12.88
N GLY A 83 -12.45 -5.78 12.93
CA GLY A 83 -12.47 -6.52 14.20
C GLY A 83 -11.10 -6.49 14.88
N LEU A 84 -11.08 -6.18 16.18
CA LEU A 84 -9.83 -6.06 16.95
C LEU A 84 -9.59 -7.33 17.79
N PRO A 85 -8.33 -7.80 17.90
CA PRO A 85 -8.01 -8.93 18.74
C PRO A 85 -8.22 -8.63 20.24
N PRO A 86 -8.47 -9.64 21.09
CA PRO A 86 -8.54 -9.46 22.53
C PRO A 86 -7.29 -8.78 23.09
N GLY A 87 -7.48 -7.84 24.02
CA GLY A 87 -6.36 -7.10 24.64
C GLY A 87 -5.67 -6.08 23.72
N PHE A 88 -6.23 -5.79 22.53
CA PHE A 88 -5.65 -4.83 21.57
C PHE A 88 -5.23 -3.50 22.21
N TRP A 89 -6.06 -2.93 23.09
CA TRP A 89 -5.79 -1.64 23.74
C TRP A 89 -4.72 -1.70 24.85
N ASN A 90 -4.28 -2.88 25.26
CA ASN A 90 -3.15 -3.07 26.19
C ASN A 90 -1.80 -3.03 25.48
N LEU A 91 -1.79 -3.14 24.15
CA LEU A 91 -0.59 -3.09 23.34
C LEU A 91 -0.05 -1.66 23.25
N SER A 92 1.27 -1.53 23.07
CA SER A 92 1.87 -0.23 22.75
C SER A 92 1.34 0.31 21.42
N LEU A 93 1.51 1.62 21.17
CA LEU A 93 1.04 2.23 19.92
C LEU A 93 1.64 1.57 18.65
N PRO A 94 2.96 1.28 18.56
CA PRO A 94 3.51 0.56 17.42
C PRO A 94 2.86 -0.81 17.20
N GLU A 95 2.65 -1.56 18.28
CA GLU A 95 2.02 -2.89 18.23
C GLU A 95 0.55 -2.80 17.79
N ARG A 96 -0.21 -1.81 18.28
CA ARG A 96 -1.59 -1.56 17.82
C ARG A 96 -1.64 -1.23 16.32
N ARG A 97 -0.74 -0.37 15.85
CA ARG A 97 -0.65 0.00 14.43
C ARG A 97 -0.37 -1.22 13.55
N ALA A 98 0.59 -2.05 13.94
CA ALA A 98 0.91 -3.28 13.21
C ALA A 98 -0.21 -4.32 13.27
N ALA A 99 -0.81 -4.54 14.45
CA ALA A 99 -1.91 -5.50 14.60
C ALA A 99 -3.16 -5.08 13.80
N PHE A 100 -3.47 -3.78 13.76
CA PHE A 100 -4.57 -3.25 12.94
C PHE A 100 -4.29 -3.41 11.45
N PHE A 101 -3.08 -3.06 10.99
CA PHE A 101 -2.68 -3.28 9.61
C PHE A 101 -2.75 -4.76 9.21
N ALA A 102 -2.24 -5.65 10.08
CA ALA A 102 -2.33 -7.09 9.91
C ALA A 102 -3.79 -7.57 9.78
N ALA A 103 -4.70 -7.09 10.63
CA ALA A 103 -6.12 -7.41 10.53
C ALA A 103 -6.73 -6.94 9.19
N VAL A 104 -6.40 -5.73 8.75
CA VAL A 104 -6.85 -5.18 7.46
C VAL A 104 -6.39 -6.05 6.29
N ILE A 105 -5.10 -6.36 6.17
CA ILE A 105 -4.60 -7.11 5.00
C ILE A 105 -5.06 -8.58 5.01
N ARG A 106 -5.26 -9.16 6.20
CA ARG A 106 -5.75 -10.53 6.33
C ARG A 106 -7.15 -10.72 5.79
N GLN A 107 -8.06 -9.77 6.06
CA GLN A 107 -9.50 -10.02 5.88
C GLN A 107 -10.22 -8.97 5.05
N HIS A 108 -9.79 -7.70 5.13
CA HIS A 108 -10.58 -6.58 4.63
C HIS A 108 -10.07 -6.03 3.30
N LEU A 109 -8.73 -5.98 3.11
CA LEU A 109 -8.15 -5.43 1.89
C LEU A 109 -8.54 -6.31 0.69
N PRO A 110 -9.27 -5.83 -0.32
CA PRO A 110 -9.74 -6.70 -1.40
C PRO A 110 -8.59 -7.23 -2.26
N VAL A 111 -8.85 -8.32 -2.97
CA VAL A 111 -7.92 -8.91 -3.95
C VAL A 111 -8.61 -8.99 -5.31
N SER A 112 -7.91 -8.63 -6.38
CA SER A 112 -8.41 -8.68 -7.75
C SER A 112 -7.27 -8.99 -8.69
N ILE A 113 -7.55 -9.77 -9.74
CA ILE A 113 -6.60 -10.13 -10.79
C ILE A 113 -7.24 -9.69 -12.11
N LEU A 114 -6.60 -8.77 -12.82
CA LEU A 114 -7.13 -8.28 -14.09
C LEU A 114 -6.93 -9.33 -15.19
N ASP A 115 -7.77 -9.26 -16.23
CA ASP A 115 -7.61 -10.15 -17.37
C ASP A 115 -6.30 -9.85 -18.12
N GLY A 116 -5.55 -10.89 -18.43
CA GLY A 116 -4.21 -10.79 -19.01
C GLY A 116 -3.08 -10.38 -18.05
N GLU A 117 -3.37 -10.04 -16.79
CA GLU A 117 -2.35 -9.68 -15.79
C GLU A 117 -1.48 -10.88 -15.40
N LEU A 118 -0.17 -10.63 -15.16
CA LEU A 118 0.83 -11.65 -14.79
C LEU A 118 1.47 -11.42 -13.42
N ILE A 119 1.51 -10.18 -12.97
CA ILE A 119 1.99 -9.76 -11.64
C ILE A 119 0.81 -9.11 -10.95
N VAL A 120 0.42 -9.63 -9.79
CA VAL A 120 -0.85 -9.28 -9.15
C VAL A 120 -0.64 -8.47 -7.89
N GLY A 121 -1.57 -7.57 -7.58
CA GLY A 121 -1.51 -6.73 -6.39
C GLY A 121 -2.26 -5.43 -6.64
N SER A 122 -3.35 -5.26 -5.91
CA SER A 122 -4.33 -4.19 -6.11
C SER A 122 -4.85 -3.68 -4.76
N TYR A 123 -5.62 -2.59 -4.78
CA TYR A 123 -6.24 -1.96 -3.60
C TYR A 123 -5.26 -1.52 -2.51
N PHE A 124 -4.21 -0.81 -2.90
CA PHE A 124 -3.15 -0.35 -1.98
C PHE A 124 -3.34 1.08 -1.49
N ASN A 125 -4.37 1.75 -1.97
CA ASN A 125 -4.76 3.05 -1.49
C ASN A 125 -5.65 2.92 -0.25
N THR A 126 -5.07 3.07 0.94
CA THR A 126 -5.81 2.91 2.20
C THR A 126 -5.77 4.17 3.06
N ALA A 127 -6.73 4.30 3.98
CA ALA A 127 -6.70 5.23 5.09
C ALA A 127 -6.94 4.44 6.40
N LEU A 128 -5.85 4.12 7.09
CA LEU A 128 -5.89 3.26 8.27
C LEU A 128 -6.07 4.07 9.55
N SER A 129 -6.92 3.57 10.45
CA SER A 129 -7.02 4.06 11.83
C SER A 129 -5.64 4.24 12.44
N LYS A 130 -5.42 5.39 13.11
CA LYS A 130 -4.22 5.62 13.93
C LYS A 130 -4.19 4.78 15.20
N THR A 131 -5.26 4.03 15.49
CA THR A 131 -5.36 3.12 16.63
C THR A 131 -5.09 3.82 17.95
N LEU A 132 -5.46 5.09 18.07
CA LEU A 132 -5.22 5.89 19.28
C LEU A 132 -6.31 5.61 20.31
N THR A 133 -5.93 5.48 21.57
CA THR A 133 -6.89 5.54 22.68
C THR A 133 -7.54 6.93 22.71
N LYS A 134 -8.67 7.06 23.40
CA LYS A 134 -9.33 8.36 23.62
C LYS A 134 -8.38 9.44 24.13
N THR A 135 -7.53 9.12 25.09
CA THR A 135 -6.55 10.06 25.66
C THR A 135 -5.47 10.46 24.64
N GLU A 136 -4.95 9.49 23.89
CA GLU A 136 -3.97 9.75 22.83
C GLU A 136 -4.57 10.55 21.67
N ALA A 137 -5.80 10.24 21.25
CA ALA A 137 -6.54 10.96 20.23
C ALA A 137 -6.78 12.43 20.62
N LYS A 138 -7.15 12.68 21.89
CA LYS A 138 -7.29 14.05 22.42
C LYS A 138 -5.95 14.81 22.37
N ARG A 139 -4.84 14.16 22.74
CA ARG A 139 -3.49 14.75 22.64
C ARG A 139 -3.13 15.03 21.18
N TRP A 140 -3.40 14.08 20.28
CA TRP A 140 -3.15 14.18 18.85
C TRP A 140 -3.86 15.38 18.23
N ARG A 141 -5.18 15.50 18.44
CA ARG A 141 -5.98 16.63 17.93
C ARG A 141 -5.47 17.98 18.44
N LYS A 142 -4.98 18.06 19.68
CA LYS A 142 -4.36 19.29 20.22
C LYS A 142 -3.08 19.66 19.46
N LEU A 143 -2.22 18.68 19.16
CA LEU A 143 -1.01 18.89 18.38
C LEU A 143 -1.35 19.30 16.94
N GLU A 144 -2.27 18.58 16.31
CA GLU A 144 -2.73 18.83 14.95
C GLU A 144 -3.34 20.23 14.82
N LYS A 145 -4.19 20.66 15.76
CA LYS A 145 -4.74 22.03 15.79
C LYS A 145 -3.64 23.10 15.89
N LYS A 146 -2.60 22.86 16.69
CA LYS A 146 -1.46 23.79 16.80
C LYS A 146 -0.66 23.85 15.51
N TYR A 147 -0.39 22.69 14.91
CA TYR A 147 0.28 22.58 13.62
C TYR A 147 -0.50 23.31 12.53
N TYR A 148 -1.80 23.01 12.41
CA TYR A 148 -2.66 23.52 11.37
C TYR A 148 -2.78 25.06 11.39
N ARG A 149 -2.84 25.65 12.59
CA ARG A 149 -2.81 27.12 12.75
C ARG A 149 -1.51 27.74 12.22
N LYS A 150 -0.36 27.13 12.50
CA LYS A 150 0.93 27.61 11.96
C LYS A 150 0.99 27.43 10.45
N ASN A 151 0.47 26.31 9.97
CA ASN A 151 0.49 25.98 8.55
C ASN A 151 -0.36 26.94 7.71
N LEU A 152 -1.51 27.36 8.24
CA LEU A 152 -2.34 28.38 7.60
C LEU A 152 -1.62 29.72 7.46
N LEU A 153 -0.78 30.10 8.41
CA LEU A 153 0.03 31.32 8.31
C LEU A 153 1.08 31.21 7.19
N LEU A 154 1.75 30.08 7.07
CA LEU A 154 2.70 29.82 5.98
C LEU A 154 1.99 29.84 4.62
N ASN A 155 0.81 29.23 4.54
CA ASN A 155 -0.01 29.22 3.34
C ASN A 155 -0.41 30.63 2.87
N VAL A 156 -0.90 31.46 3.79
CA VAL A 156 -1.24 32.87 3.50
C VAL A 156 -0.01 33.67 3.07
N ALA A 157 1.17 33.34 3.60
CA ALA A 157 2.43 33.94 3.19
C ALA A 157 2.99 33.39 1.86
N GLY A 158 2.29 32.47 1.19
CA GLY A 158 2.74 31.85 -0.06
C GLY A 158 3.87 30.83 0.10
N ILE A 159 4.11 30.35 1.33
CA ILE A 159 5.16 29.37 1.63
C ILE A 159 4.54 27.96 1.63
N GLY A 160 4.83 27.19 0.57
CA GLY A 160 4.30 25.84 0.39
C GLY A 160 4.97 25.09 -0.78
N ASN A 161 4.46 23.90 -1.10
CA ASN A 161 4.88 23.07 -2.25
C ASN A 161 3.63 22.40 -2.88
N THR A 162 3.72 21.92 -4.11
CA THR A 162 2.65 21.16 -4.75
C THR A 162 2.85 19.65 -4.54
N GLY A 163 2.46 19.13 -3.36
CA GLY A 163 2.51 17.69 -3.11
C GLY A 163 2.40 17.26 -1.65
N ALA A 164 2.28 15.95 -1.43
CA ALA A 164 2.29 15.40 -0.08
C ALA A 164 3.73 15.31 0.47
N ILE A 165 3.86 15.35 1.79
CA ILE A 165 5.12 15.08 2.50
C ILE A 165 5.46 13.56 2.52
N PRO A 166 4.52 12.63 2.81
CA PRO A 166 4.85 11.21 2.90
C PRO A 166 5.26 10.62 1.54
N GLY A 167 5.78 9.40 1.58
CA GLY A 167 6.09 8.62 0.39
C GLY A 167 7.51 8.75 -0.13
N HIS A 168 8.24 9.85 0.09
CA HIS A 168 9.62 10.08 -0.39
C HIS A 168 10.67 9.14 0.24
N LEU A 169 10.54 7.84 -0.02
CA LEU A 169 11.30 6.77 0.57
C LEU A 169 11.54 5.67 -0.46
N ILE A 170 12.69 5.00 -0.34
CA ILE A 170 13.03 3.81 -1.11
C ILE A 170 13.18 2.68 -0.08
N PRO A 171 12.17 1.80 0.05
CA PRO A 171 12.30 0.58 0.84
C PRO A 171 13.48 -0.25 0.37
N ASP A 172 14.03 -1.05 1.27
CA ASP A 172 15.07 -2.03 0.94
C ASP A 172 14.46 -3.25 0.22
N TYR A 173 13.96 -3.04 -1.00
CA TYR A 173 13.47 -4.11 -1.88
C TYR A 173 14.51 -5.19 -2.14
N PRO A 174 15.81 -4.90 -2.33
CA PRO A 174 16.82 -5.95 -2.49
C PRO A 174 16.79 -6.98 -1.37
N THR A 175 16.69 -6.53 -0.11
CA THR A 175 16.57 -7.43 1.04
C THR A 175 15.24 -8.19 1.02
N ALA A 176 14.11 -7.52 0.76
CA ALA A 176 12.81 -8.19 0.70
C ALA A 176 12.74 -9.29 -0.39
N VAL A 177 13.32 -9.04 -1.57
CA VAL A 177 13.38 -9.99 -2.68
C VAL A 177 14.32 -11.17 -2.36
N ARG A 178 15.49 -10.89 -1.78
CA ARG A 178 16.53 -11.89 -1.50
C ARG A 178 16.26 -12.76 -0.29
N GLU A 179 15.74 -12.18 0.80
CA GLU A 179 15.57 -12.86 2.09
C GLU A 179 14.11 -13.27 2.34
N GLY A 180 13.17 -12.62 1.66
CA GLY A 180 11.75 -12.72 1.99
C GLY A 180 11.41 -12.10 3.35
N PHE A 181 10.12 -11.93 3.60
CA PHE A 181 9.60 -11.43 4.88
C PHE A 181 9.88 -12.40 6.03
N LYS A 182 10.03 -13.70 5.74
CA LYS A 182 10.48 -14.69 6.73
C LYS A 182 11.87 -14.36 7.27
N GLY A 183 12.83 -14.05 6.39
CA GLY A 183 14.19 -13.67 6.80
C GLY A 183 14.20 -12.39 7.64
N LEU A 184 13.35 -11.40 7.28
CA LEU A 184 13.16 -10.20 8.10
C LEU A 184 12.62 -10.52 9.50
N VAL A 185 11.59 -11.38 9.61
CA VAL A 185 11.03 -11.82 10.88
C VAL A 185 12.10 -12.51 11.74
N GLU A 186 12.90 -13.41 11.17
CA GLU A 186 13.98 -14.09 11.88
C GLU A 186 15.03 -13.09 12.40
N ARG A 187 15.41 -12.10 11.58
CA ARG A 187 16.33 -11.01 11.98
C ARG A 187 15.77 -10.15 13.11
N PHE A 188 14.47 -9.85 13.11
CA PHE A 188 13.84 -9.09 14.19
C PHE A 188 13.73 -9.91 15.47
N LYS A 189 13.37 -11.19 15.37
CA LYS A 189 13.32 -12.12 16.51
C LYS A 189 14.68 -12.28 17.19
N ALA A 190 15.75 -12.37 16.40
CA ALA A 190 17.12 -12.46 16.93
C ALA A 190 17.56 -11.21 17.72
N GLN A 191 16.92 -10.07 17.50
CA GLN A 191 17.22 -8.81 18.21
C GLN A 191 16.35 -8.58 19.45
N LEU A 192 15.34 -9.41 19.71
CA LEU A 192 14.49 -9.28 20.90
C LEU A 192 15.23 -9.55 22.21
N PRO A 193 16.10 -10.57 22.33
CA PRO A 193 16.87 -10.78 23.55
C PRO A 193 17.75 -9.55 23.86
N GLY A 194 17.61 -9.00 25.06
CA GLY A 194 18.37 -7.81 25.49
C GLY A 194 17.87 -6.46 24.94
N ALA A 195 16.76 -6.44 24.18
CA ALA A 195 16.13 -5.18 23.79
C ALA A 195 15.44 -4.50 24.99
N ASP A 196 15.58 -3.18 25.08
CA ASP A 196 14.76 -2.39 26.01
C ASP A 196 13.25 -2.48 25.64
N PRO A 197 12.34 -2.11 26.55
CA PRO A 197 10.90 -2.24 26.30
C PRO A 197 10.39 -1.51 25.04
N ALA A 198 10.95 -0.35 24.69
CA ALA A 198 10.50 0.44 23.54
C ALA A 198 10.99 -0.19 22.21
N LYS A 199 12.25 -0.65 22.18
CA LYS A 199 12.80 -1.41 21.07
C LYS A 199 12.05 -2.73 20.89
N ALA A 200 11.79 -3.45 21.97
CA ALA A 200 11.08 -4.73 21.94
C ALA A 200 9.64 -4.56 21.39
N ALA A 201 8.93 -3.50 21.78
CA ALA A 201 7.62 -3.17 21.22
C ALA A 201 7.67 -2.89 19.71
N THR A 202 8.68 -2.15 19.25
CA THR A 202 8.88 -1.86 17.83
C THR A 202 9.21 -3.14 17.04
N LEU A 203 10.09 -4.00 17.57
CA LEU A 203 10.42 -5.29 16.95
C LEU A 203 9.20 -6.20 16.85
N ARG A 204 8.37 -6.29 17.91
CA ARG A 204 7.12 -7.07 17.86
C ARG A 204 6.13 -6.51 16.85
N ALA A 205 6.03 -5.20 16.72
CA ALA A 205 5.22 -4.55 15.69
C ALA A 205 5.71 -4.91 14.26
N MET A 206 7.02 -4.83 14.02
CA MET A 206 7.63 -5.21 12.73
C MET A 206 7.38 -6.69 12.40
N ILE A 207 7.55 -7.59 13.38
CA ILE A 207 7.26 -9.01 13.24
C ILE A 207 5.78 -9.23 12.87
N ALA A 208 4.86 -8.64 13.62
CA ALA A 208 3.42 -8.82 13.40
C ALA A 208 2.97 -8.32 12.01
N ALA A 209 3.53 -7.21 11.54
CA ALA A 209 3.25 -6.69 10.20
C ALA A 209 3.76 -7.64 9.10
N CYS A 210 4.93 -8.24 9.29
CA CYS A 210 5.51 -9.17 8.32
C CYS A 210 4.81 -10.54 8.31
N GLU A 211 4.45 -11.07 9.49
CA GLU A 211 3.79 -12.38 9.63
C GLU A 211 2.35 -12.40 9.08
N ALA A 212 1.75 -11.23 8.82
CA ALA A 212 0.44 -11.14 8.19
C ALA A 212 0.48 -11.16 6.65
N VAL A 213 1.67 -11.01 6.05
CA VAL A 213 1.82 -10.98 4.59
C VAL A 213 1.41 -12.28 3.89
N PRO A 214 1.78 -13.49 4.39
CA PRO A 214 1.37 -14.74 3.77
C PRO A 214 -0.16 -14.90 3.68
N ASP A 215 -0.90 -14.39 4.68
CA ASP A 215 -2.36 -14.45 4.67
C ASP A 215 -2.95 -13.62 3.52
N PHE A 216 -2.35 -12.45 3.27
CA PHE A 216 -2.76 -11.59 2.16
C PHE A 216 -2.41 -12.19 0.80
N THR A 217 -1.20 -12.72 0.62
CA THR A 217 -0.80 -13.30 -0.67
C THR A 217 -1.48 -14.65 -0.94
N ALA A 218 -1.81 -15.41 0.10
CA ALA A 218 -2.63 -16.62 -0.01
C ALA A 218 -4.00 -16.32 -0.63
N ARG A 219 -4.63 -15.19 -0.30
CA ARG A 219 -5.92 -14.78 -0.91
C ARG A 219 -5.81 -14.51 -2.41
N TYR A 220 -4.67 -13.99 -2.88
CA TYR A 220 -4.40 -13.90 -4.32
C TYR A 220 -4.22 -15.26 -4.95
N ALA A 221 -3.54 -16.19 -4.27
CA ALA A 221 -3.38 -17.55 -4.77
C ALA A 221 -4.73 -18.28 -4.87
N ASP A 222 -5.57 -18.19 -3.84
CA ASP A 222 -6.91 -18.77 -3.83
C ASP A 222 -7.77 -18.21 -4.98
N LEU A 223 -7.72 -16.89 -5.20
CA LEU A 223 -8.43 -16.24 -6.30
C LEU A 223 -7.90 -16.71 -7.66
N ALA A 224 -6.58 -16.80 -7.82
CA ALA A 224 -5.97 -17.25 -9.07
C ALA A 224 -6.33 -18.72 -9.37
N GLU A 225 -6.30 -19.61 -8.39
CA GLU A 225 -6.73 -21.00 -8.51
C GLU A 225 -8.21 -21.10 -8.91
N LYS A 226 -9.07 -20.31 -8.26
CA LYS A 226 -10.50 -20.24 -8.60
C LYS A 226 -10.71 -19.79 -10.04
N LEU A 227 -10.06 -18.71 -10.46
CA LEU A 227 -10.18 -18.20 -11.84
C LEU A 227 -9.61 -19.19 -12.87
N ALA A 228 -8.60 -19.99 -12.50
CA ALA A 228 -8.00 -20.97 -13.38
C ALA A 228 -8.94 -22.14 -13.73
N ALA A 229 -9.94 -22.42 -12.89
CA ALA A 229 -10.88 -23.52 -13.10
C ALA A 229 -11.79 -23.30 -14.32
N ASP A 230 -12.17 -22.04 -14.57
CA ASP A 230 -13.09 -21.64 -15.64
C ASP A 230 -12.38 -21.00 -16.85
N ALA A 231 -11.04 -20.96 -16.83
CA ALA A 231 -10.23 -20.28 -17.84
C ALA A 231 -9.82 -21.20 -19.00
N PRO A 232 -9.62 -20.64 -20.22
CA PRO A 232 -8.97 -21.37 -21.31
C PRO A 232 -7.58 -21.89 -20.93
N PRO A 233 -7.07 -22.97 -21.56
CA PRO A 233 -5.85 -23.66 -21.13
C PRO A 233 -4.64 -22.76 -20.87
N ASP A 234 -4.35 -21.84 -21.80
CA ASP A 234 -3.20 -20.93 -21.67
C ASP A 234 -3.35 -19.98 -20.48
N ARG A 235 -4.56 -19.41 -20.30
CA ARG A 235 -4.83 -18.52 -19.17
C ARG A 235 -4.87 -19.27 -17.84
N ALA A 236 -5.38 -20.50 -17.82
CA ALA A 236 -5.35 -21.37 -16.66
C ALA A 236 -3.92 -21.69 -16.21
N ALA A 237 -3.00 -21.92 -17.15
CA ALA A 237 -1.58 -22.13 -16.85
C ALA A 237 -0.94 -20.87 -16.21
N GLU A 238 -1.23 -19.68 -16.75
CA GLU A 238 -0.76 -18.42 -16.16
C GLU A 238 -1.29 -18.19 -14.74
N LEU A 239 -2.58 -18.42 -14.52
CA LEU A 239 -3.22 -18.25 -13.22
C LEU A 239 -2.67 -19.24 -12.19
N LYS A 240 -2.42 -20.49 -12.57
CA LYS A 240 -1.71 -21.46 -11.71
C LYS A 240 -0.29 -21.01 -11.38
N ALA A 241 0.41 -20.41 -12.34
CA ALA A 241 1.73 -19.85 -12.09
C ALA A 241 1.67 -18.62 -11.14
N ILE A 242 0.65 -17.76 -11.28
CA ILE A 242 0.38 -16.66 -10.33
C ILE A 242 0.14 -17.22 -8.93
N ALA A 243 -0.71 -18.24 -8.79
CA ALA A 243 -1.00 -18.87 -7.52
C ALA A 243 0.26 -19.40 -6.84
N ALA A 244 1.07 -20.17 -7.57
CA ALA A 244 2.34 -20.70 -7.09
C ALA A 244 3.28 -19.59 -6.59
N ARG A 245 3.41 -18.48 -7.35
CA ARG A 245 4.20 -17.32 -6.91
C ARG A 245 3.63 -16.70 -5.64
N CYS A 246 2.32 -16.48 -5.56
CA CYS A 246 1.68 -15.82 -4.42
C CYS A 246 1.73 -16.66 -3.12
N ARG A 247 1.79 -18.00 -3.22
CA ARG A 247 2.04 -18.87 -2.07
C ARG A 247 3.47 -18.78 -1.55
N LYS A 248 4.42 -18.38 -2.40
CA LYS A 248 5.85 -18.34 -2.08
C LYS A 248 6.32 -16.94 -1.68
N VAL A 249 6.17 -15.96 -2.56
CA VAL A 249 6.72 -14.61 -2.41
C VAL A 249 5.65 -13.59 -1.98
N PRO A 250 5.99 -12.58 -1.15
CA PRO A 250 7.33 -12.24 -0.69
C PRO A 250 7.70 -12.91 0.65
N TRP A 251 6.96 -13.92 1.11
CA TRP A 251 7.26 -14.59 2.38
C TRP A 251 8.63 -15.27 2.36
N LEU A 252 8.88 -16.06 1.31
CA LEU A 252 10.15 -16.72 1.04
C LEU A 252 10.96 -15.92 -0.01
N PRO A 253 12.29 -16.17 -0.11
CA PRO A 253 13.12 -15.64 -1.18
C PRO A 253 12.57 -15.92 -2.58
N ALA A 254 12.77 -14.96 -3.49
CA ALA A 254 12.57 -15.20 -4.92
C ALA A 254 13.73 -16.02 -5.49
N GLU A 255 13.43 -16.91 -6.44
CA GLU A 255 14.39 -17.75 -7.17
C GLU A 255 14.34 -17.52 -8.69
N THR A 256 13.25 -16.94 -9.19
CA THR A 256 13.07 -16.60 -10.62
C THR A 256 12.78 -15.11 -10.80
N PHE A 257 12.96 -14.59 -12.03
CA PHE A 257 12.63 -13.21 -12.35
C PHE A 257 11.16 -12.86 -12.07
N ALA A 258 10.23 -13.76 -12.41
CA ALA A 258 8.81 -13.55 -12.17
C ALA A 258 8.47 -13.50 -10.67
N GLU A 259 9.12 -14.33 -9.86
CA GLU A 259 9.01 -14.26 -8.40
C GLU A 259 9.61 -12.98 -7.83
N ALA A 260 10.75 -12.53 -8.36
CA ALA A 260 11.39 -11.30 -7.90
C ALA A 260 10.54 -10.06 -8.19
N LEU A 261 9.91 -9.99 -9.39
CA LEU A 261 8.95 -8.95 -9.73
C LEU A 261 7.68 -8.99 -8.86
N GLN A 262 7.13 -10.18 -8.62
CA GLN A 262 5.96 -10.33 -7.76
C GLN A 262 6.27 -9.96 -6.30
N SER A 263 7.45 -10.33 -5.80
CA SER A 263 7.94 -9.99 -4.46
C SER A 263 8.12 -8.49 -4.30
N LEU A 264 8.77 -7.84 -5.28
CA LEU A 264 8.89 -6.39 -5.36
C LEU A 264 7.50 -5.73 -5.31
N TRP A 265 6.59 -6.15 -6.19
CA TRP A 265 5.30 -5.50 -6.32
C TRP A 265 4.46 -5.63 -5.04
N PHE A 266 4.38 -6.82 -4.44
CA PHE A 266 3.71 -6.99 -3.15
C PHE A 266 4.34 -6.14 -2.05
N THR A 267 5.67 -6.09 -1.97
CA THR A 267 6.38 -5.26 -0.98
C THR A 267 6.02 -3.78 -1.17
N HIS A 268 6.12 -3.27 -2.40
CA HIS A 268 5.79 -1.89 -2.76
C HIS A 268 4.35 -1.53 -2.39
N MET A 269 3.44 -2.41 -2.77
CA MET A 269 2.02 -2.28 -2.53
C MET A 269 1.68 -2.24 -1.02
N LEU A 270 2.26 -3.15 -0.23
CA LEU A 270 2.03 -3.20 1.22
C LEU A 270 2.60 -1.97 1.93
N VAL A 271 3.73 -1.42 1.46
CA VAL A 271 4.27 -0.16 1.98
C VAL A 271 3.33 1.01 1.68
N MET A 272 2.79 1.14 0.46
CA MET A 272 1.78 2.18 0.17
C MET A 272 0.54 2.05 1.05
N ALA A 273 0.08 0.82 1.27
CA ALA A 273 -1.06 0.56 2.13
C ALA A 273 -0.74 0.98 3.59
N ALA A 274 0.41 0.58 4.14
CA ALA A 274 0.81 0.91 5.51
C ALA A 274 1.01 2.43 5.72
N GLU A 275 1.58 3.13 4.73
CA GLU A 275 1.75 4.58 4.73
C GLU A 275 0.42 5.33 4.57
N SER A 276 -0.64 4.65 4.12
CA SER A 276 -1.92 5.26 3.73
C SER A 276 -1.73 6.42 2.75
N TYR A 277 -0.80 6.23 1.81
CA TYR A 277 -0.41 7.22 0.81
C TYR A 277 -0.01 6.53 -0.50
N PRO A 278 -0.89 6.51 -1.52
CA PRO A 278 -0.61 5.92 -2.83
C PRO A 278 0.05 6.92 -3.82
N GLY A 279 0.51 8.07 -3.33
CA GLY A 279 0.93 9.19 -4.17
C GLY A 279 2.39 9.10 -4.63
N PRO A 280 2.84 10.07 -5.45
CA PRO A 280 4.23 10.13 -5.90
C PRO A 280 5.16 10.24 -4.69
N GLY A 281 6.25 9.46 -4.74
CA GLY A 281 7.29 9.47 -3.71
C GLY A 281 7.84 8.08 -3.43
N LEU A 282 6.97 7.05 -3.36
CA LEU A 282 7.43 5.69 -3.12
C LEU A 282 8.08 5.17 -4.39
N SER A 283 9.40 5.09 -4.39
CA SER A 283 10.16 4.74 -5.59
C SER A 283 10.72 3.32 -5.46
N PRO A 284 10.80 2.55 -6.56
CA PRO A 284 11.34 1.20 -6.52
C PRO A 284 12.88 1.17 -6.43
N GLY A 285 13.54 2.33 -6.58
CA GLY A 285 15.00 2.43 -6.50
C GLY A 285 15.69 1.84 -7.73
N ARG A 286 16.82 1.17 -7.54
CA ARG A 286 17.69 0.65 -8.62
C ARG A 286 17.22 -0.71 -9.13
N VAL A 287 16.00 -0.74 -9.70
CA VAL A 287 15.30 -1.96 -10.18
C VAL A 287 16.18 -2.80 -11.10
N ASP A 288 16.92 -2.13 -11.97
CA ASP A 288 17.89 -2.74 -12.87
C ASP A 288 18.93 -3.56 -12.10
N GLN A 289 19.44 -3.07 -10.97
CA GLN A 289 20.55 -3.74 -10.29
C GLN A 289 20.14 -4.97 -9.49
N TYR A 290 19.09 -4.87 -8.68
CA TYR A 290 18.73 -5.97 -7.79
C TYR A 290 17.83 -7.01 -8.47
N LEU A 291 17.19 -6.69 -9.60
CA LEU A 291 16.49 -7.70 -10.40
C LEU A 291 17.37 -8.35 -11.48
N TYR A 292 18.49 -7.74 -11.87
CA TYR A 292 19.39 -8.29 -12.90
C TYR A 292 19.87 -9.73 -12.63
N PRO A 293 20.26 -10.12 -11.39
CA PRO A 293 20.65 -11.50 -11.12
C PRO A 293 19.56 -12.52 -11.47
N TYR A 294 18.29 -12.16 -11.26
CA TYR A 294 17.15 -13.01 -11.58
C TYR A 294 16.78 -13.00 -13.07
N TYR A 295 17.00 -11.87 -13.74
CA TYR A 295 16.78 -11.75 -15.18
C TYR A 295 17.79 -12.55 -16.01
N ARG A 296 19.03 -12.65 -15.52
CA ARG A 296 20.14 -13.32 -16.22
C ARG A 296 20.14 -14.84 -16.04
N ALA A 297 19.62 -15.33 -14.92
CA ALA A 297 19.62 -16.75 -14.54
C ALA A 297 18.70 -17.58 -15.47
#